data_AF-A0AAE0RBS5-F1
#
_entry.id   AF-A0AAE0RBS5-F1
#
_cell.length_a   1.000
_cell.length_b   1.000
_cell.length_c   1.000
_cell.angle_alpha   90.00
_cell.angle_beta   90.00
_cell.angle_gamma   90.00
#
_symmetry.space_group_name_H-M   'P 1'
#
loop_
_entity.id
_entity.type
_entity.pdbx_description
1 polymer ?
#
loop_
_entity_poly.entity_id
_entity_poly.type
_entity_poly.pdbx_seq_one_letter_code
_entity_poly.pdbx_strand_id
1 'polypeptide(L)'
;MRFALPLLSALLSLCEGDVGDFSQCLNNFYRARPPTGIVGTPICQRYRNIYHFATLYSRERRTPWFSGYVFSAPLGKRPRGEWKYEPQLANSKADGNMVLFPIPPAKLDQNVVESQAVQKDYTNSSYTRGHLNPNQHHNDTISRRATFTLTNVVPQKAESNDGPWEKLESHVSKILQVYCLGEAYIVTGVIPYEKDRWLKDEGRVAIPEYMWSAYCCQNYSQNLPESLKGMFPTFGAIGRNDPNSTQEIVPVDPHQKKEKQGYDVGCELEEKERFWSELDEVMESIPTGERVVIGADFNGHVGEGNTGDEEVMGKFGVKERNLEGQMVVDFAKRMDMAVVNTYFQKREEHRVTYKSGGRRTQVDYILCRRDNLKEISDCKMVVGESVARQHRMVVCRMTLMVCKKKRSKVEIEKKTKWWKLKKEECCEEFRQKLRQALGGQVVLPDDWETTAEVIRETGRKVLGVSSGRRKEDKETWWWNEEVQDSIQRKRLAKKKWDMDRTEENRQEYKGLQRRVKREVSKAKQKAYDELYTRLDTREGEKDLYRLARQRDRDGKDVQQVRVIKDRDGRVLTSEESVQRRWKEYFEELMKMRGKKSRRGELCGTESR
;
A
#
# COMPACT_ATOMS: atom_id res chain seq x y z
N MET A 1 26.99 -87.70 21.78
CA MET A 1 26.25 -88.03 20.54
C MET A 1 25.14 -87.01 20.35
N ARG A 2 25.10 -86.38 19.15
CA ARG A 2 23.98 -85.61 18.52
C ARG A 2 23.63 -84.26 19.20
N PHE A 3 24.10 -83.10 18.72
CA PHE A 3 23.76 -82.29 17.52
C PHE A 3 22.32 -81.73 17.45
N ALA A 4 22.27 -80.38 17.33
CA ALA A 4 21.31 -79.51 16.63
C ALA A 4 19.92 -79.27 17.29
N LEU A 5 19.29 -78.08 17.29
CA LEU A 5 19.41 -76.81 16.55
C LEU A 5 18.63 -75.74 17.37
N PRO A 6 19.04 -74.45 17.43
CA PRO A 6 18.14 -73.39 17.91
C PRO A 6 17.23 -72.93 16.76
N LEU A 7 15.92 -72.91 16.99
CA LEU A 7 14.94 -72.33 16.07
C LEU A 7 15.17 -70.82 15.99
N LEU A 8 15.70 -70.36 14.85
CA LEU A 8 15.56 -68.98 14.38
C LEU A 8 14.07 -68.68 14.23
N SER A 9 13.49 -67.92 15.16
CA SER A 9 12.31 -67.11 14.85
C SER A 9 12.79 -65.94 14.00
N ALA A 10 12.72 -66.12 12.69
CA ALA A 10 12.92 -65.05 11.74
C ALA A 10 12.00 -63.88 12.11
N LEU A 11 12.61 -62.73 12.42
CA LEU A 11 11.98 -61.42 12.34
C LEU A 11 11.39 -61.29 10.93
N LEU A 12 10.09 -61.57 10.80
CA LEU A 12 9.26 -60.95 9.78
C LEU A 12 9.24 -59.46 10.13
N SER A 13 10.28 -58.75 9.71
CA SER A 13 10.23 -57.31 9.47
C SER A 13 9.13 -57.11 8.44
N LEU A 14 7.90 -56.92 8.92
CA LEU A 14 6.88 -56.19 8.18
C LEU A 14 7.56 -54.89 7.78
N CYS A 15 7.90 -54.73 6.50
CA CYS A 15 8.37 -53.45 5.99
C CYS A 15 7.28 -52.44 6.34
N GLU A 16 7.51 -51.62 7.37
CA GLU A 16 6.79 -50.37 7.54
C GLU A 16 6.96 -49.61 6.23
N GLY A 17 5.85 -49.24 5.59
CA GLY A 17 5.91 -48.48 4.35
C GLY A 17 6.56 -47.13 4.61
N ASP A 18 7.34 -46.62 3.66
CA ASP A 18 7.88 -45.25 3.71
C ASP A 18 6.78 -44.18 3.46
N VAL A 19 5.51 -44.61 3.48
CA VAL A 19 4.27 -43.84 3.34
C VAL A 19 3.35 -44.16 4.52
N GLY A 20 2.82 -43.11 5.15
CA GLY A 20 1.82 -43.23 6.21
C GLY A 20 2.16 -42.41 7.45
N ASP A 21 3.44 -42.29 7.77
CA ASP A 21 3.97 -41.37 8.78
C ASP A 21 5.39 -40.89 8.40
N PHE A 22 5.98 -40.06 9.25
CA PHE A 22 7.33 -39.53 9.05
C PHE A 22 8.40 -40.24 9.90
N SER A 23 8.09 -41.36 10.56
CA SER A 23 8.96 -42.04 11.54
C SER A 23 10.41 -42.19 11.07
N GLN A 24 10.60 -42.63 9.83
CA GLN A 24 11.92 -42.87 9.21
C GLN A 24 12.66 -41.60 8.77
N CYS A 25 12.00 -40.44 8.77
CA CYS A 25 12.54 -39.18 8.26
C CYS A 25 12.26 -37.97 9.16
N LEU A 26 11.91 -38.19 10.44
CA LEU A 26 11.67 -37.14 11.44
C LEU A 26 12.89 -36.22 11.65
N ASN A 27 14.10 -36.73 11.42
CA ASN A 27 15.35 -35.99 11.45
C ASN A 27 15.41 -34.83 10.44
N ASN A 28 14.51 -34.78 9.45
CA ASN A 28 14.39 -33.65 8.53
C ASN A 28 13.63 -32.45 9.11
N PHE A 29 13.09 -32.58 10.33
CA PHE A 29 12.37 -31.52 11.01
C PHE A 29 13.08 -31.13 12.30
N TYR A 30 13.11 -29.82 12.60
CA TYR A 30 13.66 -29.32 13.84
C TYR A 30 12.97 -29.99 15.04
N ARG A 31 13.76 -30.61 15.93
CA ARG A 31 13.29 -31.39 17.09
C ARG A 31 12.30 -32.50 16.74
N ALA A 32 12.38 -33.09 15.53
CA ALA A 32 11.47 -34.14 15.07
C ALA A 32 9.98 -33.72 15.10
N ARG A 33 9.70 -32.44 14.83
CA ARG A 33 8.33 -31.88 14.84
C ARG A 33 7.91 -31.39 13.44
N PRO A 34 7.23 -32.23 12.65
CA PRO A 34 6.66 -31.80 11.39
C PRO A 34 5.47 -30.85 11.60
N PRO A 35 5.14 -30.00 10.61
CA PRO A 35 3.92 -29.20 10.62
C PRO A 35 2.66 -30.08 10.79
N THR A 36 1.74 -29.64 11.65
CA THR A 36 0.47 -30.34 11.96
C THR A 36 -0.74 -29.56 11.45
N GLY A 37 -1.90 -30.21 11.34
CA GLY A 37 -3.17 -29.57 10.98
C GLY A 37 -3.50 -29.57 9.48
N ILE A 38 -2.68 -30.23 8.66
CA ILE A 38 -2.91 -30.43 7.23
C ILE A 38 -3.07 -31.92 6.98
N VAL A 39 -4.16 -32.31 6.33
CA VAL A 39 -4.41 -33.72 5.98
C VAL A 39 -3.71 -34.04 4.67
N GLY A 40 -2.89 -35.08 4.69
CA GLY A 40 -2.15 -35.56 3.53
C GLY A 40 -1.55 -36.94 3.80
N THR A 41 -0.78 -37.41 2.84
CA THR A 41 -0.04 -38.67 2.85
C THR A 41 1.42 -38.36 3.14
N PRO A 42 1.92 -38.64 4.36
CA PRO A 42 3.35 -38.49 4.66
C PRO A 42 4.17 -39.45 3.80
N ILE A 43 5.29 -38.96 3.26
CA ILE A 43 6.25 -39.72 2.45
C ILE A 43 7.65 -39.42 2.96
N CYS A 44 8.38 -40.46 3.36
CA CYS A 44 9.83 -40.38 3.54
C CYS A 44 10.51 -40.70 2.21
N GLN A 45 11.14 -39.68 1.61
CA GLN A 45 11.63 -39.72 0.24
C GLN A 45 12.95 -40.50 0.20
N ARG A 46 12.88 -41.77 -0.20
CA ARG A 46 14.00 -42.70 -0.22
C ARG A 46 14.54 -42.88 -1.64
N TYR A 47 15.84 -42.68 -1.83
CA TYR A 47 16.51 -42.92 -3.10
C TYR A 47 17.83 -43.65 -2.87
N ARG A 48 18.06 -44.73 -3.62
CA ARG A 48 19.25 -45.60 -3.43
C ARG A 48 19.41 -46.07 -1.98
N ASN A 49 18.29 -46.43 -1.35
CA ASN A 49 18.17 -46.87 0.04
C ASN A 49 18.56 -45.82 1.10
N ILE A 50 18.61 -44.53 0.76
CA ILE A 50 18.89 -43.43 1.68
C ILE A 50 17.67 -42.51 1.76
N TYR A 51 17.23 -42.17 2.97
CA TYR A 51 16.21 -41.15 3.20
C TYR A 51 16.82 -39.75 3.05
N HIS A 52 16.29 -38.95 2.15
CA HIS A 52 16.87 -37.64 1.82
C HIS A 52 16.05 -36.46 2.36
N PHE A 53 14.72 -36.57 2.35
CA PHE A 53 13.82 -35.52 2.84
C PHE A 53 12.43 -36.10 3.11
N ALA A 54 11.56 -35.29 3.71
CA ALA A 54 10.19 -35.64 4.00
C ALA A 54 9.23 -34.81 3.15
N THR A 55 8.11 -35.39 2.72
CA THR A 55 7.06 -34.70 1.96
C THR A 55 5.68 -35.06 2.50
N LEU A 56 4.83 -34.08 2.75
CA LEU A 56 3.40 -34.32 2.95
C LEU A 56 2.68 -34.15 1.62
N TYR A 57 2.15 -35.23 1.06
CA TYR A 57 1.58 -35.25 -0.28
C TYR A 57 0.05 -35.31 -0.29
N SER A 58 -0.61 -34.57 -1.17
CA SER A 58 -2.06 -34.72 -1.40
C SER A 58 -2.29 -35.59 -2.64
N ARG A 59 -2.80 -36.81 -2.44
CA ARG A 59 -3.16 -37.71 -3.55
C ARG A 59 -4.32 -37.15 -4.39
N GLU A 60 -5.27 -36.47 -3.76
CA GLU A 60 -6.41 -35.83 -4.44
C GLU A 60 -5.95 -34.71 -5.38
N ARG A 61 -5.05 -33.84 -4.89
CA ARG A 61 -4.52 -32.71 -5.65
C ARG A 61 -3.34 -33.09 -6.55
N ARG A 62 -2.77 -34.27 -6.33
CA ARG A 62 -1.52 -34.77 -6.94
C ARG A 62 -0.37 -33.78 -6.81
N THR A 63 -0.32 -33.06 -5.70
CA THR A 63 0.72 -32.10 -5.36
C THR A 63 1.11 -32.20 -3.88
N PRO A 64 2.36 -31.90 -3.53
CA PRO A 64 2.76 -31.77 -2.14
C PRO A 64 2.17 -30.54 -1.46
N TRP A 65 1.82 -30.70 -0.19
CA TRP A 65 1.54 -29.59 0.72
C TRP A 65 2.82 -28.90 1.16
N PHE A 66 3.81 -29.69 1.56
CA PHE A 66 5.15 -29.21 1.90
C PHE A 66 6.20 -30.32 1.76
N SER A 67 7.47 -29.92 1.66
CA SER A 67 8.65 -30.75 1.85
C SER A 67 9.53 -30.18 2.97
N GLY A 68 9.98 -31.04 3.88
CA GLY A 68 10.91 -30.72 4.97
C GLY A 68 12.27 -31.41 4.75
N TYR A 69 13.36 -30.66 4.93
CA TYR A 69 14.72 -31.13 4.65
C TYR A 69 15.77 -30.37 5.46
N VAL A 70 16.94 -30.98 5.63
CA VAL A 70 18.13 -30.33 6.20
C VAL A 70 18.95 -29.69 5.08
N PHE A 71 19.30 -28.41 5.24
CA PHE A 71 20.12 -27.68 4.29
C PHE A 71 21.58 -28.15 4.34
N SER A 72 22.19 -28.32 3.18
CA SER A 72 23.64 -28.47 3.04
C SER A 72 24.17 -27.62 1.88
N ALA A 73 25.30 -26.95 2.11
CA ALA A 73 25.85 -26.00 1.15
C ALA A 73 26.19 -26.69 -0.19
N PRO A 74 25.72 -26.17 -1.32
CA PRO A 74 25.87 -26.82 -2.62
C PRO A 74 27.32 -26.91 -3.08
N LEU A 75 27.75 -28.10 -3.54
CA LEU A 75 29.03 -28.31 -4.24
C LEU A 75 28.82 -28.76 -5.68
N GLY A 76 29.48 -28.09 -6.63
CA GLY A 76 29.49 -28.47 -8.05
C GLY A 76 28.21 -28.12 -8.82
N LYS A 77 28.16 -28.57 -10.09
CA LYS A 77 27.08 -28.22 -11.04
C LYS A 77 25.77 -28.97 -10.77
N ARG A 78 24.65 -28.37 -11.20
CA ARG A 78 23.32 -29.00 -11.16
C ARG A 78 23.32 -30.33 -11.95
N PRO A 79 22.88 -31.46 -11.37
CA PRO A 79 22.79 -32.72 -12.10
C PRO A 79 21.68 -32.68 -13.15
N ARG A 80 21.76 -33.59 -14.14
CA ARG A 80 20.68 -33.78 -15.11
C ARG A 80 19.40 -34.22 -14.39
N GLY A 81 18.27 -33.66 -14.82
CA GLY A 81 16.96 -33.93 -14.23
C GLY A 81 16.38 -35.27 -14.68
N GLU A 82 16.80 -36.33 -14.02
CA GLU A 82 16.22 -37.66 -14.17
C GLU A 82 15.01 -37.81 -13.25
N TRP A 83 13.81 -37.60 -13.81
CA TRP A 83 12.56 -37.56 -13.06
C TRP A 83 12.11 -38.92 -12.54
N LYS A 84 11.58 -38.93 -11.31
CA LYS A 84 11.17 -40.12 -10.57
C LYS A 84 9.72 -40.03 -10.06
N TYR A 85 9.18 -41.17 -9.69
CA TYR A 85 7.86 -41.34 -9.06
C TYR A 85 7.93 -42.29 -7.87
N GLU A 86 6.92 -42.24 -7.01
CA GLU A 86 6.79 -43.08 -5.82
C GLU A 86 5.91 -44.29 -6.09
N PRO A 87 6.47 -45.50 -6.29
CA PRO A 87 5.64 -46.68 -6.59
C PRO A 87 4.73 -47.07 -5.43
N GLN A 88 5.14 -46.78 -4.19
CA GLN A 88 4.38 -47.02 -2.97
C GLN A 88 3.07 -46.23 -2.86
N LEU A 89 2.92 -45.11 -3.60
CA LEU A 89 1.64 -44.40 -3.69
C LEU A 89 0.59 -45.14 -4.52
N ALA A 90 1.03 -46.01 -5.43
CA ALA A 90 0.18 -46.84 -6.28
C ALA A 90 -0.09 -48.21 -5.67
N ASN A 91 0.90 -48.78 -4.98
CA ASN A 91 0.83 -50.10 -4.36
C ASN A 91 1.56 -50.10 -3.01
N SER A 92 0.82 -50.30 -1.91
CA SER A 92 1.39 -50.30 -0.55
C SER A 92 2.42 -51.39 -0.28
N LYS A 93 2.52 -52.41 -1.15
CA LYS A 93 3.55 -53.47 -1.08
C LYS A 93 4.79 -53.17 -1.92
N ALA A 94 4.81 -52.06 -2.66
CA ALA A 94 5.98 -51.69 -3.46
C ALA A 94 7.14 -51.26 -2.56
N ASP A 95 8.37 -51.43 -3.06
CA ASP A 95 9.55 -50.88 -2.40
C ASP A 95 9.47 -49.36 -2.33
N GLY A 96 9.87 -48.78 -1.20
CA GLY A 96 9.78 -47.34 -0.98
C GLY A 96 10.88 -46.51 -1.66
N ASN A 97 11.80 -47.12 -2.43
CA ASN A 97 12.68 -46.31 -3.28
C ASN A 97 11.90 -45.67 -4.42
N MET A 98 12.11 -44.38 -4.61
CA MET A 98 11.64 -43.68 -5.80
C MET A 98 12.28 -44.25 -7.07
N VAL A 99 11.47 -44.41 -8.12
CA VAL A 99 11.87 -45.07 -9.37
C VAL A 99 11.87 -44.09 -10.53
N LEU A 100 12.84 -44.23 -11.44
CA LEU A 100 12.90 -43.43 -12.66
C LEU A 100 11.68 -43.69 -13.54
N PHE A 101 11.14 -42.63 -14.13
CA PHE A 101 10.19 -42.81 -15.21
C PHE A 101 10.86 -43.47 -16.43
N PRO A 102 10.14 -44.34 -17.17
CA PRO A 102 10.69 -45.03 -18.34
C PRO A 102 11.06 -44.05 -19.47
N ILE A 103 12.19 -44.33 -20.14
CA ILE A 103 12.68 -43.61 -21.32
C ILE A 103 13.04 -44.67 -22.38
N PRO A 104 12.36 -44.72 -23.55
CA PRO A 104 11.27 -43.85 -24.00
C PRO A 104 9.97 -44.02 -23.19
N PRO A 105 8.97 -43.12 -23.33
CA PRO A 105 7.75 -43.17 -22.54
C PRO A 105 6.96 -44.47 -22.81
N ALA A 106 7.16 -45.48 -21.95
CA ALA A 106 6.34 -46.68 -21.93
C ALA A 106 4.97 -46.37 -21.31
N LYS A 107 3.98 -47.23 -21.55
CA LYS A 107 2.68 -47.13 -20.89
C LYS A 107 2.89 -47.34 -19.39
N LEU A 108 2.75 -46.27 -18.62
CA LEU A 108 2.85 -46.30 -17.17
C LEU A 108 1.62 -47.01 -16.59
N ASP A 109 1.80 -47.71 -15.46
CA ASP A 109 0.69 -48.31 -14.72
C ASP A 109 -0.35 -47.24 -14.38
N GLN A 110 -1.61 -47.55 -14.65
CA GLN A 110 -2.74 -46.67 -14.40
C GLN A 110 -2.86 -46.30 -12.91
N ASN A 111 -2.51 -47.21 -12.00
CA ASN A 111 -2.50 -46.94 -10.55
C ASN A 111 -1.46 -45.86 -10.19
N VAL A 112 -0.32 -45.82 -10.89
CA VAL A 112 0.69 -44.77 -10.73
C VAL A 112 0.15 -43.45 -11.26
N VAL A 113 -0.48 -43.47 -12.42
CA VAL A 113 -1.12 -42.26 -12.99
C VAL A 113 -2.16 -41.72 -12.01
N GLU A 114 -3.06 -42.55 -11.47
CA GLU A 114 -4.14 -42.09 -10.60
C GLU A 114 -3.68 -41.56 -9.25
N SER A 115 -2.61 -42.15 -8.69
CA SER A 115 -2.13 -41.85 -7.34
C SER A 115 -1.25 -40.60 -7.21
N GLN A 116 -0.62 -40.14 -8.30
CA GLN A 116 0.33 -39.02 -8.25
C GLN A 116 0.46 -38.29 -9.60
N ALA A 117 1.20 -37.18 -9.61
CA ALA A 117 1.54 -36.46 -10.83
C ALA A 117 2.56 -37.25 -11.67
N VAL A 118 2.39 -37.22 -12.99
CA VAL A 118 3.28 -37.88 -13.96
C VAL A 118 3.82 -36.89 -14.98
N GLN A 119 4.90 -37.25 -15.70
CA GLN A 119 5.56 -36.33 -16.62
C GLN A 119 4.60 -35.72 -17.66
N LYS A 120 3.65 -36.52 -18.17
CA LYS A 120 2.64 -36.12 -19.15
C LYS A 120 1.73 -35.00 -18.64
N ASP A 121 1.48 -34.92 -17.32
CA ASP A 121 0.67 -33.87 -16.73
C ASP A 121 1.31 -32.50 -17.07
N TYR A 122 2.62 -32.34 -16.88
CA TYR A 122 3.35 -31.09 -17.12
C TYR A 122 3.70 -30.82 -18.60
N THR A 123 3.68 -31.82 -19.47
CA THR A 123 4.00 -31.66 -20.91
C THR A 123 3.01 -30.69 -21.56
N ASN A 124 3.52 -29.73 -22.34
CA ASN A 124 2.72 -28.67 -22.99
C ASN A 124 1.85 -27.86 -22.00
N SER A 125 2.25 -27.77 -20.73
CA SER A 125 1.65 -26.84 -19.80
C SER A 125 2.37 -25.48 -19.84
N SER A 126 1.68 -24.40 -19.47
CA SER A 126 2.29 -23.09 -19.26
C SER A 126 2.97 -22.95 -17.89
N TYR A 127 3.24 -24.09 -17.22
CA TYR A 127 3.81 -24.17 -15.88
C TYR A 127 5.11 -24.96 -15.90
N THR A 128 6.05 -24.50 -15.09
CA THR A 128 7.29 -25.20 -14.79
C THR A 128 7.08 -26.18 -13.63
N ARG A 129 8.10 -27.03 -13.42
CA ARG A 129 8.17 -27.97 -12.29
C ARG A 129 8.87 -27.29 -11.11
N GLY A 130 8.12 -26.51 -10.33
CA GLY A 130 8.61 -25.81 -9.15
C GLY A 130 8.93 -26.79 -8.03
N HIS A 131 10.18 -26.82 -7.57
CA HIS A 131 10.61 -27.73 -6.50
C HIS A 131 10.27 -27.11 -5.15
N LEU A 132 9.79 -27.92 -4.19
CA LEU A 132 9.68 -27.48 -2.80
C LEU A 132 11.00 -27.69 -2.04
N ASN A 133 11.64 -28.85 -2.25
CA ASN A 133 13.03 -29.08 -1.87
C ASN A 133 13.95 -28.87 -3.09
N PRO A 134 14.67 -27.74 -3.19
CA PRO A 134 15.49 -27.42 -4.35
C PRO A 134 16.83 -28.16 -4.32
N ASN A 135 17.26 -28.64 -5.47
CA ASN A 135 18.57 -29.29 -5.64
C ASN A 135 19.76 -28.42 -5.16
N GLN A 136 19.66 -27.09 -5.18
CA GLN A 136 20.75 -26.21 -4.75
C GLN A 136 20.94 -26.16 -3.23
N HIS A 137 20.08 -26.81 -2.44
CA HIS A 137 20.22 -26.89 -0.98
C HIS A 137 20.86 -28.21 -0.53
N HIS A 138 21.50 -28.94 -1.46
CA HIS A 138 22.16 -30.22 -1.20
C HIS A 138 23.61 -30.19 -1.70
N ASN A 139 24.53 -30.72 -0.89
CA ASN A 139 25.95 -30.77 -1.22
C ASN A 139 26.30 -31.90 -2.20
N ASP A 140 25.73 -33.10 -2.00
CA ASP A 140 26.10 -34.30 -2.73
C ASP A 140 25.19 -34.56 -3.94
N THR A 141 25.74 -35.28 -4.93
CA THR A 141 25.04 -35.53 -6.20
C THR A 141 23.82 -36.46 -6.05
N ILE A 142 23.82 -37.36 -5.05
CA ILE A 142 22.73 -38.32 -4.85
C ILE A 142 21.52 -37.60 -4.24
N SER A 143 21.70 -36.81 -3.18
CA SER A 143 20.63 -35.99 -2.58
C SER A 143 20.07 -34.99 -3.57
N ARG A 144 20.91 -34.35 -4.38
CA ARG A 144 20.47 -33.51 -5.51
C ARG A 144 19.62 -34.26 -6.52
N ARG A 145 19.94 -35.52 -6.81
CA ARG A 145 19.15 -36.35 -7.74
C ARG A 145 17.84 -36.84 -7.11
N ALA A 146 17.80 -37.00 -5.79
CA ALA A 146 16.59 -37.38 -5.05
C ALA A 146 15.51 -36.29 -5.12
N THR A 147 15.89 -35.01 -5.25
CA THR A 147 14.90 -33.91 -5.36
C THR A 147 14.06 -33.96 -6.65
N PHE A 148 14.51 -34.67 -7.68
CA PHE A 148 13.82 -34.81 -8.97
C PHE A 148 12.75 -35.92 -8.93
N THR A 149 11.83 -35.83 -7.98
CA THR A 149 10.61 -36.65 -7.90
C THR A 149 9.39 -35.74 -8.03
N LEU A 150 8.34 -36.17 -8.75
CA LEU A 150 7.15 -35.32 -8.94
C LEU A 150 6.31 -35.16 -7.67
N THR A 151 6.55 -35.98 -6.64
CA THR A 151 5.98 -35.76 -5.31
C THR A 151 6.61 -34.58 -4.58
N ASN A 152 7.75 -34.05 -5.03
CA ASN A 152 8.42 -32.85 -4.51
C ASN A 152 8.14 -31.59 -5.37
N VAL A 153 7.21 -31.67 -6.32
CA VAL A 153 7.00 -30.63 -7.34
C VAL A 153 5.57 -30.12 -7.35
N VAL A 154 5.42 -28.81 -7.58
CA VAL A 154 4.15 -28.14 -7.83
C VAL A 154 4.17 -27.40 -9.16
N PRO A 155 3.00 -27.17 -9.81
CA PRO A 155 2.92 -26.28 -10.96
C PRO A 155 3.29 -24.84 -10.57
N GLN A 156 4.46 -24.38 -11.02
CA GLN A 156 4.93 -23.02 -10.74
C GLN A 156 5.06 -22.21 -12.01
N LYS A 157 4.59 -20.96 -12.02
CA LYS A 157 4.78 -20.05 -13.16
C LYS A 157 6.26 -19.80 -13.39
N ALA A 158 6.68 -19.79 -14.66
CA ALA A 158 8.10 -19.62 -15.01
C ALA A 158 8.66 -18.30 -14.46
N GLU A 159 7.85 -17.25 -14.49
CA GLU A 159 8.19 -15.91 -14.01
C GLU A 159 8.33 -15.86 -12.48
N SER A 160 7.60 -16.72 -11.75
CA SER A 160 7.79 -16.93 -10.31
C SER A 160 9.04 -17.77 -10.03
N ASN A 161 9.15 -18.92 -10.71
CA ASN A 161 10.22 -19.92 -10.52
C ASN A 161 11.60 -19.35 -10.84
N ASP A 162 11.80 -18.84 -12.05
CA ASP A 162 13.07 -18.31 -12.55
C ASP A 162 13.28 -16.83 -12.18
N GLY A 163 12.44 -16.32 -11.28
CA GLY A 163 12.41 -14.92 -10.90
C GLY A 163 12.59 -14.75 -9.39
N PRO A 164 11.60 -14.19 -8.67
CA PRO A 164 11.73 -13.91 -7.25
C PRO A 164 11.97 -15.16 -6.39
N TRP A 165 11.44 -16.32 -6.80
CA TRP A 165 11.61 -17.54 -6.02
C TRP A 165 13.05 -18.08 -6.08
N GLU A 166 13.66 -18.14 -7.26
CA GLU A 166 15.08 -18.53 -7.40
C GLU A 166 16.01 -17.58 -6.65
N LYS A 167 15.73 -16.27 -6.66
CA LYS A 167 16.47 -15.29 -5.87
C LYS A 167 16.36 -15.56 -4.37
N LEU A 168 15.16 -15.86 -3.87
CA LEU A 168 14.94 -16.21 -2.47
C LEU A 168 15.75 -17.45 -2.09
N GLU A 169 15.67 -18.53 -2.87
CA GLU A 169 16.43 -19.76 -2.65
C GLU A 169 17.94 -19.48 -2.61
N SER A 170 18.45 -18.73 -3.58
CA SER A 170 19.85 -18.33 -3.67
C SER A 170 20.29 -17.49 -2.47
N HIS A 171 19.46 -16.53 -2.04
CA HIS A 171 19.74 -15.66 -0.90
C HIS A 171 19.76 -16.44 0.42
N VAL A 172 18.75 -17.29 0.66
CA VAL A 172 18.70 -18.19 1.82
C VAL A 172 19.93 -19.10 1.84
N SER A 173 20.29 -19.70 0.71
CA SER A 173 21.48 -20.56 0.60
C SER A 173 22.76 -19.81 0.99
N LYS A 174 22.96 -18.58 0.51
CA LYS A 174 24.15 -17.78 0.83
C LYS A 174 24.21 -17.42 2.32
N ILE A 175 23.09 -17.00 2.90
CA ILE A 175 23.03 -16.62 4.31
C ILE A 175 23.30 -17.81 5.22
N LEU A 176 22.61 -18.93 4.98
CA LEU A 176 22.79 -20.13 5.80
C LEU A 176 24.20 -20.68 5.69
N GLN A 177 24.80 -20.68 4.49
CA GLN A 177 26.18 -21.14 4.30
C GLN A 177 27.20 -20.32 5.10
N VAL A 178 26.99 -19.02 5.25
CA VAL A 178 27.96 -18.12 5.93
C VAL A 178 27.72 -18.07 7.44
N TYR A 179 26.46 -18.01 7.87
CA TYR A 179 26.13 -17.65 9.25
C TYR A 179 25.54 -18.78 10.08
N CYS A 180 25.00 -19.84 9.46
CA CYS A 180 24.54 -21.00 10.21
C CYS A 180 25.72 -21.93 10.52
N LEU A 181 26.00 -22.12 11.82
CA LEU A 181 27.12 -22.94 12.30
C LEU A 181 26.70 -24.38 12.62
N GLY A 182 25.40 -24.65 12.72
CA GLY A 182 24.84 -25.99 12.92
C GLY A 182 23.94 -26.42 11.75
N GLU A 183 22.98 -27.30 12.06
CA GLU A 183 21.98 -27.73 11.10
C GLU A 183 20.91 -26.66 10.89
N ALA A 184 20.62 -26.36 9.63
CA ALA A 184 19.48 -25.55 9.24
C ALA A 184 18.37 -26.47 8.69
N TYR A 185 17.22 -26.45 9.36
CA TYR A 185 16.04 -27.20 8.95
C TYR A 185 15.13 -26.29 8.14
N ILE A 186 14.72 -26.72 6.95
CA ILE A 186 13.88 -25.93 6.04
C ILE A 186 12.58 -26.70 5.76
N VAL A 187 11.47 -25.98 5.78
CA VAL A 187 10.17 -26.46 5.31
C VAL A 187 9.65 -25.50 4.25
N THR A 188 9.40 -26.03 3.06
CA THR A 188 8.84 -25.27 1.94
C THR A 188 7.52 -25.90 1.53
N GLY A 189 6.48 -25.08 1.36
CA GLY A 189 5.14 -25.55 1.06
C GLY A 189 4.33 -24.57 0.23
N VAL A 190 3.04 -24.88 0.08
CA VAL A 190 2.12 -24.11 -0.76
C VAL A 190 0.87 -23.67 -0.01
N ILE A 191 0.21 -22.64 -0.55
CA ILE A 191 -1.16 -22.26 -0.19
C ILE A 191 -2.03 -22.42 -1.43
N PRO A 192 -3.12 -23.20 -1.34
CA PRO A 192 -4.03 -23.40 -2.46
C PRO A 192 -4.96 -22.19 -2.60
N TYR A 193 -5.64 -22.11 -3.75
CA TYR A 193 -6.79 -21.23 -3.89
C TYR A 193 -7.95 -21.69 -2.99
N GLU A 194 -8.88 -20.78 -2.67
CA GLU A 194 -10.16 -21.15 -2.04
C GLU A 194 -10.94 -22.17 -2.87
N LYS A 195 -10.88 -22.04 -4.19
CA LYS A 195 -11.37 -23.03 -5.15
C LYS A 195 -10.22 -23.49 -6.04
N ASP A 196 -9.94 -24.77 -6.00
CA ASP A 196 -8.82 -25.36 -6.73
C ASP A 196 -8.86 -25.04 -8.21
N ARG A 197 -7.67 -24.68 -8.71
CA ARG A 197 -7.37 -24.57 -10.13
C ARG A 197 -6.52 -25.75 -10.51
N TRP A 198 -6.74 -26.27 -11.70
CA TRP A 198 -6.11 -27.49 -12.16
C TRP A 198 -5.29 -27.20 -13.41
N LEU A 199 -4.22 -27.97 -13.58
CA LEU A 199 -3.36 -27.87 -14.74
C LEU A 199 -4.05 -28.48 -15.96
N LYS A 200 -4.34 -27.65 -16.98
CA LYS A 200 -5.17 -27.97 -18.18
C LYS A 200 -6.66 -28.13 -17.85
N ASP A 201 -7.49 -28.10 -18.88
CA ASP A 201 -8.96 -28.11 -18.75
C ASP A 201 -9.52 -29.44 -18.19
N GLU A 202 -8.83 -30.56 -18.43
CA GLU A 202 -9.14 -31.89 -17.84
C GLU A 202 -8.46 -32.10 -16.46
N GLY A 203 -7.88 -31.04 -15.88
CA GLY A 203 -6.68 -31.10 -15.07
C GLY A 203 -6.68 -32.01 -13.84
N ARG A 204 -5.59 -32.77 -13.69
CA ARG A 204 -5.36 -33.73 -12.60
C ARG A 204 -4.49 -33.21 -11.46
N VAL A 205 -3.70 -32.17 -11.72
CA VAL A 205 -2.68 -31.64 -10.80
C VAL A 205 -3.09 -30.23 -10.40
N ALA A 206 -3.27 -29.98 -9.11
CA ALA A 206 -3.71 -28.70 -8.60
C ALA A 206 -2.60 -27.64 -8.67
N ILE A 207 -2.97 -26.41 -9.01
CA ILE A 207 -2.07 -25.26 -9.08
C ILE A 207 -2.15 -24.50 -7.74
N PRO A 208 -1.03 -24.26 -7.05
CA PRO A 208 -1.03 -23.44 -5.84
C PRO A 208 -1.14 -21.95 -6.18
N GLU A 209 -1.78 -21.17 -5.30
CA GLU A 209 -1.86 -19.71 -5.42
C GLU A 209 -0.58 -19.04 -4.91
N TYR A 210 -0.02 -19.59 -3.82
CA TYR A 210 1.22 -19.13 -3.20
C TYR A 210 2.17 -20.28 -2.87
N MET A 211 3.44 -19.93 -2.73
CA MET A 211 4.46 -20.78 -2.12
C MET A 211 5.03 -20.09 -0.90
N TRP A 212 5.46 -20.86 0.11
CA TRP A 212 6.09 -20.32 1.29
C TRP A 212 7.28 -21.19 1.69
N SER A 213 8.28 -20.60 2.31
CA SER A 213 9.44 -21.30 2.83
C SER A 213 9.80 -20.73 4.19
N ALA A 214 10.14 -21.60 5.13
CA ALA A 214 10.60 -21.22 6.46
C ALA A 214 11.79 -22.07 6.85
N TYR A 215 12.75 -21.47 7.54
CA TYR A 215 13.90 -22.18 8.08
C TYR A 215 14.13 -21.90 9.56
N CYS A 216 14.84 -22.83 10.20
CA CYS A 216 15.34 -22.68 11.55
C CYS A 216 16.80 -23.14 11.63
N CYS A 217 17.67 -22.26 12.12
CA CYS A 217 19.06 -22.51 12.46
C CYS A 217 19.33 -22.00 13.89
N GLN A 218 19.44 -22.90 14.86
CA GLN A 218 19.61 -22.53 16.27
C GLN A 218 21.06 -22.17 16.63
N ASN A 219 22.02 -22.79 15.96
CA ASN A 219 23.44 -22.53 16.16
C ASN A 219 23.96 -21.66 15.01
N TYR A 220 24.11 -20.37 15.24
CA TYR A 220 24.52 -19.40 14.24
C TYR A 220 25.55 -18.41 14.81
N SER A 221 26.32 -17.78 13.92
CA SER A 221 27.31 -16.77 14.29
C SER A 221 26.65 -15.59 14.98
N GLN A 222 27.19 -15.14 16.11
CA GLN A 222 26.69 -13.94 16.80
C GLN A 222 27.13 -12.64 16.11
N ASN A 223 28.12 -12.72 15.22
CA ASN A 223 28.62 -11.58 14.45
C ASN A 223 27.81 -11.41 13.15
N LEU A 224 26.50 -11.21 13.29
CA LEU A 224 25.61 -10.92 12.15
C LEU A 224 25.68 -9.42 11.79
N PRO A 225 25.69 -9.07 10.49
CA PRO A 225 25.30 -7.74 10.05
C PRO A 225 23.93 -7.36 10.63
N GLU A 226 23.72 -6.07 10.92
CA GLU A 226 22.45 -5.59 11.52
C GLU A 226 21.24 -6.06 10.72
N SER A 227 21.37 -6.04 9.39
CA SER A 227 20.40 -6.52 8.42
C SER A 227 19.91 -7.95 8.74
N LEU A 228 20.83 -8.87 9.05
CA LEU A 228 20.54 -10.30 9.16
C LEU A 228 20.06 -10.74 10.56
N LYS A 229 20.09 -9.85 11.57
CA LYS A 229 19.64 -10.20 12.93
C LYS A 229 18.19 -10.66 12.98
N GLY A 230 17.33 -10.12 12.12
CA GLY A 230 15.93 -10.52 12.00
C GLY A 230 15.68 -11.86 11.29
N MET A 231 16.71 -12.45 10.70
CA MET A 231 16.62 -13.70 9.93
C MET A 231 17.11 -14.93 10.70
N PHE A 232 17.70 -14.74 11.89
CA PHE A 232 18.14 -15.81 12.77
C PHE A 232 17.50 -15.70 14.16
N PRO A 233 17.23 -16.83 14.85
CA PRO A 233 17.46 -18.20 14.41
C PRO A 233 16.45 -18.72 13.38
N THR A 234 15.43 -17.94 13.04
CA THR A 234 14.34 -18.36 12.16
C THR A 234 13.98 -17.28 11.16
N PHE A 235 13.58 -17.71 9.97
CA PHE A 235 13.08 -16.84 8.91
C PHE A 235 11.94 -17.51 8.15
N GLY A 236 11.05 -16.70 7.59
CA GLY A 236 9.97 -17.17 6.74
C GLY A 236 9.70 -16.19 5.60
N ALA A 237 9.38 -16.73 4.44
CA ALA A 237 9.01 -15.96 3.25
C ALA A 237 7.81 -16.60 2.57
N ILE A 238 7.01 -15.77 1.92
CA ILE A 238 5.87 -16.17 1.10
C ILE A 238 5.99 -15.48 -0.25
N GLY A 239 5.69 -16.24 -1.31
CA GLY A 239 5.83 -15.86 -2.70
C GLY A 239 4.56 -16.12 -3.49
N ARG A 240 4.19 -15.19 -4.38
CA ARG A 240 3.06 -15.39 -5.32
C ARG A 240 3.43 -16.35 -6.44
N ASN A 241 2.54 -17.28 -6.72
CA ASN A 241 2.59 -18.15 -7.91
C ASN A 241 1.60 -17.72 -9.01
N ASP A 242 0.59 -16.90 -8.68
CA ASP A 242 -0.35 -16.32 -9.64
C ASP A 242 -0.33 -14.78 -9.55
N PRO A 243 -0.04 -14.07 -10.66
CA PRO A 243 0.06 -12.61 -10.63
C PRO A 243 -1.31 -11.95 -10.53
N ASN A 244 -2.38 -12.69 -10.78
CA ASN A 244 -3.77 -12.26 -10.62
C ASN A 244 -4.42 -12.91 -9.39
N SER A 245 -3.62 -13.33 -8.41
CA SER A 245 -4.10 -13.89 -7.15
C SER A 245 -5.15 -12.96 -6.51
N THR A 246 -6.26 -13.54 -6.07
CA THR A 246 -7.42 -12.81 -5.52
C THR A 246 -7.25 -12.47 -4.04
N GLN A 247 -6.42 -13.25 -3.34
CA GLN A 247 -6.02 -12.93 -1.98
C GLN A 247 -4.83 -11.97 -2.07
N GLU A 248 -4.82 -10.84 -1.37
CA GLU A 248 -3.67 -9.92 -1.36
C GLU A 248 -2.73 -10.27 -0.18
N ILE A 249 -2.24 -11.52 -0.13
CA ILE A 249 -1.33 -11.95 0.96
C ILE A 249 0.06 -11.32 0.79
N VAL A 250 0.53 -11.20 -0.45
CA VAL A 250 1.76 -10.49 -0.79
C VAL A 250 1.39 -9.28 -1.67
N PRO A 251 1.73 -8.04 -1.27
CA PRO A 251 1.51 -6.85 -2.08
C PRO A 251 2.21 -6.97 -3.44
N VAL A 252 1.57 -6.47 -4.51
CA VAL A 252 2.20 -6.41 -5.84
C VAL A 252 3.21 -5.27 -5.84
N ASP A 253 4.46 -5.54 -6.20
CA ASP A 253 5.43 -4.48 -6.43
C ASP A 253 5.12 -3.72 -7.75
N PRO A 254 4.75 -2.43 -7.70
CA PRO A 254 4.47 -1.64 -8.90
C PRO A 254 5.73 -1.26 -9.69
N HIS A 255 6.92 -1.39 -9.10
CA HIS A 255 8.20 -1.01 -9.68
C HIS A 255 8.92 -2.18 -10.38
N GLN A 256 8.43 -3.41 -10.21
CA GLN A 256 8.95 -4.59 -10.91
C GLN A 256 8.69 -4.53 -12.43
N LYS A 257 9.54 -5.20 -13.22
CA LYS A 257 9.32 -5.34 -14.67
C LYS A 257 7.95 -5.98 -14.93
N LYS A 258 7.20 -5.49 -15.93
CA LYS A 258 5.83 -5.95 -16.27
C LYS A 258 5.65 -7.47 -16.46
N GLU A 259 6.72 -8.19 -16.79
CA GLU A 259 6.74 -9.64 -16.97
C GLU A 259 6.86 -10.40 -15.64
N LYS A 260 7.45 -9.78 -14.61
CA LYS A 260 7.60 -10.34 -13.25
C LYS A 260 6.56 -9.80 -12.26
N GLN A 261 5.95 -8.66 -12.57
CA GLN A 261 4.96 -7.98 -11.74
C GLN A 261 3.83 -8.92 -11.29
N GLY A 262 3.61 -9.01 -9.97
CA GLY A 262 2.61 -9.89 -9.36
C GLY A 262 3.18 -11.26 -8.94
N TYR A 263 4.44 -11.54 -9.28
CA TYR A 263 5.22 -12.61 -8.69
C TYR A 263 6.21 -11.93 -7.74
N ASP A 264 5.86 -11.91 -6.46
CA ASP A 264 6.64 -11.23 -5.44
C ASP A 264 6.87 -12.21 -4.30
N VAL A 265 8.13 -12.33 -3.88
CA VAL A 265 8.50 -12.75 -2.51
C VAL A 265 8.70 -11.44 -1.74
N GLY A 266 8.41 -11.41 -0.44
CA GLY A 266 8.56 -10.17 0.36
C GLY A 266 9.88 -9.44 0.06
N CYS A 267 9.83 -8.10 0.00
CA CYS A 267 10.93 -7.24 -0.44
C CYS A 267 12.27 -7.62 0.20
N GLU A 268 13.34 -7.66 -0.61
CA GLU A 268 14.67 -8.01 -0.15
C GLU A 268 15.12 -7.05 0.95
N LEU A 269 15.81 -7.58 1.95
CA LEU A 269 16.25 -6.81 3.11
C LEU A 269 17.14 -5.62 2.72
N GLU A 270 18.03 -5.79 1.74
CA GLU A 270 18.86 -4.70 1.21
C GLU A 270 18.01 -3.54 0.63
N GLU A 271 16.88 -3.85 -0.01
CA GLU A 271 15.98 -2.83 -0.54
C GLU A 271 15.22 -2.11 0.57
N LYS A 272 14.80 -2.85 1.62
CA LYS A 272 14.20 -2.27 2.81
C LYS A 272 15.20 -1.33 3.51
N GLU A 273 16.44 -1.76 3.68
CA GLU A 273 17.50 -0.94 4.29
C GLU A 273 17.82 0.31 3.48
N ARG A 274 17.87 0.18 2.15
CA ARG A 274 18.03 1.33 1.25
C ARG A 274 16.89 2.34 1.44
N PHE A 275 15.63 1.87 1.49
CA PHE A 275 14.49 2.75 1.76
C PHE A 275 14.63 3.51 3.09
N TRP A 276 14.99 2.81 4.17
CA TRP A 276 15.16 3.45 5.47
C TRP A 276 16.34 4.42 5.51
N SER A 277 17.43 4.11 4.80
CA SER A 277 18.59 5.01 4.68
C SER A 277 18.23 6.28 3.89
N GLU A 278 17.51 6.14 2.78
CA GLU A 278 17.02 7.28 2.01
C GLU A 278 16.03 8.13 2.83
N LEU A 279 15.15 7.49 3.61
CA LEU A 279 14.23 8.19 4.50
C LEU A 279 14.98 8.95 5.61
N ASP A 280 16.06 8.36 6.14
CA ASP A 280 16.91 8.98 7.13
C ASP A 280 17.56 10.27 6.55
N GLU A 281 18.14 10.20 5.36
CA GLU A 281 18.71 11.37 4.66
C GLU A 281 17.67 12.49 4.44
N VAL A 282 16.44 12.12 4.06
CA VAL A 282 15.35 13.10 3.91
C VAL A 282 15.03 13.76 5.25
N MET A 283 14.96 12.99 6.34
CA MET A 283 14.63 13.52 7.66
C MET A 283 15.71 14.45 8.20
N GLU A 284 16.98 14.12 8.00
CA GLU A 284 18.12 14.97 8.38
C GLU A 284 18.15 16.29 7.59
N SER A 285 17.67 16.28 6.35
CA SER A 285 17.60 17.50 5.53
C SER A 285 16.56 18.52 6.03
N ILE A 286 15.60 18.11 6.88
CA ILE A 286 14.52 18.97 7.37
C ILE A 286 14.96 19.68 8.66
N PRO A 287 14.96 21.03 8.70
CA PRO A 287 15.36 21.78 9.89
C PRO A 287 14.58 21.36 11.13
N THR A 288 15.25 21.27 12.29
CA THR A 288 14.65 20.83 13.57
C THR A 288 13.49 21.71 14.05
N GLY A 289 13.45 22.98 13.63
CA GLY A 289 12.34 23.90 13.94
C GLY A 289 11.06 23.68 13.13
N GLU A 290 11.08 22.83 12.10
CA GLU A 290 9.89 22.49 11.32
C GLU A 290 9.05 21.39 11.98
N ARG A 291 7.75 21.39 11.72
CA ARG A 291 6.86 20.33 12.20
C ARG A 291 6.83 19.23 11.16
N VAL A 292 7.15 18.00 11.54
CA VAL A 292 7.12 16.83 10.65
C VAL A 292 6.09 15.82 11.16
N VAL A 293 5.20 15.41 10.27
CA VAL A 293 4.24 14.32 10.49
C VAL A 293 4.36 13.37 9.31
N ILE A 294 4.63 12.10 9.58
CA ILE A 294 4.71 11.04 8.58
C ILE A 294 3.49 10.14 8.79
N GLY A 295 2.69 9.95 7.76
CA GLY A 295 1.59 8.99 7.75
C GLY A 295 1.84 7.98 6.63
N ALA A 296 2.10 6.72 6.97
CA ALA A 296 2.40 5.70 5.99
C ALA A 296 1.96 4.30 6.46
N ASP A 297 1.81 3.41 5.49
CA ASP A 297 1.70 1.97 5.71
C ASP A 297 3.10 1.37 5.75
N PHE A 298 3.56 1.00 6.94
CA PHE A 298 4.90 0.47 7.16
C PHE A 298 4.95 -1.06 7.10
N ASN A 299 3.82 -1.74 6.91
CA ASN A 299 3.72 -3.21 6.89
C ASN A 299 4.36 -3.91 8.12
N GLY A 300 4.57 -3.17 9.22
CA GLY A 300 5.23 -3.63 10.43
C GLY A 300 4.30 -3.61 11.64
N HIS A 301 4.46 -4.57 12.54
CA HIS A 301 3.79 -4.61 13.84
C HIS A 301 4.78 -4.10 14.88
N VAL A 302 4.52 -2.92 15.44
CA VAL A 302 5.42 -2.31 16.42
C VAL A 302 5.32 -2.95 17.82
N GLY A 303 4.31 -3.80 18.05
CA GLY A 303 4.16 -4.58 19.28
C GLY A 303 3.21 -3.97 20.31
N GLU A 304 2.76 -4.78 21.27
CA GLU A 304 2.03 -4.37 22.47
C GLU A 304 3.02 -4.02 23.60
N GLY A 305 2.75 -2.93 24.33
CA GLY A 305 3.66 -2.40 25.33
C GLY A 305 4.77 -1.52 24.76
N ASN A 306 5.60 -1.00 25.64
CA ASN A 306 6.68 -0.07 25.28
C ASN A 306 7.96 -0.28 26.11
N THR A 307 8.14 -1.45 26.73
CA THR A 307 9.29 -1.73 27.58
C THR A 307 10.59 -1.64 26.78
N GLY A 308 11.45 -0.67 27.09
CA GLY A 308 12.70 -0.38 26.36
C GLY A 308 12.55 0.57 25.15
N ASP A 309 11.33 1.04 24.88
CA ASP A 309 10.99 1.97 23.81
C ASP A 309 10.08 3.11 24.29
N GLU A 310 10.08 3.38 25.60
CA GLU A 310 9.15 4.31 26.26
C GLU A 310 9.25 5.73 25.72
N GLU A 311 10.39 6.07 25.14
CA GLU A 311 10.69 7.39 24.58
C GLU A 311 9.97 7.66 23.26
N VAL A 312 9.73 6.60 22.48
CA VAL A 312 9.19 6.68 21.11
C VAL A 312 7.80 6.08 20.98
N MET A 313 7.43 5.15 21.88
CA MET A 313 6.18 4.41 21.81
C MET A 313 5.38 4.45 23.12
N GLY A 314 4.06 4.53 22.98
CA GLY A 314 3.10 4.34 24.07
C GLY A 314 2.74 2.87 24.30
N LYS A 315 1.97 2.60 25.37
CA LYS A 315 1.68 1.23 25.83
C LYS A 315 0.64 0.47 25.01
N PHE A 316 -0.05 1.12 24.08
CA PHE A 316 -1.30 0.63 23.51
C PHE A 316 -1.18 0.09 22.09
N GLY A 317 -0.01 -0.39 21.66
CA GLY A 317 0.13 -1.12 20.39
C GLY A 317 -0.59 -2.47 20.37
N VAL A 318 -0.53 -3.17 19.24
CA VAL A 318 -1.30 -4.39 18.97
C VAL A 318 -0.37 -5.51 18.52
N LYS A 319 -0.59 -6.73 19.05
CA LYS A 319 0.15 -7.97 18.74
C LYS A 319 1.63 -7.93 19.16
N GLU A 320 2.35 -9.01 18.91
CA GLU A 320 3.80 -9.08 19.06
C GLU A 320 4.52 -8.29 17.96
N ARG A 321 5.71 -7.78 18.29
CA ARG A 321 6.56 -7.02 17.37
C ARG A 321 7.18 -7.95 16.32
N ASN A 322 7.16 -7.53 15.05
CA ASN A 322 7.88 -8.21 13.97
C ASN A 322 9.10 -7.40 13.51
N LEU A 323 9.90 -7.94 12.58
CA LEU A 323 11.11 -7.30 12.06
C LEU A 323 10.81 -5.92 11.46
N GLU A 324 9.81 -5.82 10.59
CA GLU A 324 9.41 -4.55 9.98
C GLU A 324 8.98 -3.51 11.02
N GLY A 325 8.27 -3.94 12.07
CA GLY A 325 7.91 -3.09 13.19
C GLY A 325 9.11 -2.64 14.02
N GLN A 326 10.13 -3.48 14.18
CA GLN A 326 11.39 -3.09 14.82
C GLN A 326 12.10 -2.01 14.00
N MET A 327 12.13 -2.11 12.66
CA MET A 327 12.71 -1.07 11.80
C MET A 327 12.01 0.29 11.97
N VAL A 328 10.68 0.30 12.12
CA VAL A 328 9.90 1.52 12.41
C VAL A 328 10.29 2.11 13.77
N VAL A 329 10.47 1.27 14.78
CA VAL A 329 10.86 1.71 16.14
C VAL A 329 12.29 2.23 16.15
N ASP A 330 13.22 1.56 15.48
CA ASP A 330 14.61 1.99 15.37
C ASP A 330 14.73 3.32 14.64
N PHE A 331 14.00 3.49 13.53
CA PHE A 331 13.86 4.77 12.83
C PHE A 331 13.32 5.86 13.77
N ALA A 332 12.27 5.54 14.53
CA ALA A 332 11.68 6.49 15.47
C ALA A 332 12.67 6.92 16.57
N LYS A 333 13.53 6.00 17.05
CA LYS A 333 14.60 6.31 17.99
C LYS A 333 15.69 7.18 17.37
N ARG A 334 16.16 6.84 16.17
CA ARG A 334 17.21 7.59 15.47
C ARG A 334 16.81 9.04 15.19
N MET A 335 15.54 9.26 14.82
CA MET A 335 15.02 10.57 14.40
C MET A 335 14.20 11.31 15.47
N ASP A 336 14.21 10.84 16.73
CA ASP A 336 13.41 11.37 17.85
C ASP A 336 11.92 11.60 17.49
N MET A 337 11.32 10.56 16.92
CA MET A 337 9.92 10.52 16.50
C MET A 337 9.08 9.69 17.48
N ALA A 338 7.80 10.06 17.62
CA ALA A 338 6.82 9.35 18.41
C ALA A 338 5.83 8.60 17.52
N VAL A 339 5.60 7.31 17.80
CA VAL A 339 4.59 6.46 17.15
C VAL A 339 3.21 6.75 17.74
N VAL A 340 2.56 7.80 17.22
CA VAL A 340 1.34 8.42 17.77
C VAL A 340 0.22 7.41 18.05
N ASN A 341 0.04 6.42 17.17
CA ASN A 341 -1.02 5.42 17.26
C ASN A 341 -0.98 4.59 18.57
N THR A 342 0.18 4.51 19.22
CA THR A 342 0.42 3.67 20.41
C THR A 342 0.18 4.39 21.74
N TYR A 343 -0.02 5.71 21.72
CA TYR A 343 -0.17 6.52 22.94
C TYR A 343 -1.59 6.57 23.51
N PHE A 344 -2.60 6.26 22.71
CA PHE A 344 -4.01 6.43 23.09
C PHE A 344 -4.67 5.09 23.43
N GLN A 345 -5.24 5.00 24.64
CA GLN A 345 -6.02 3.84 25.05
C GLN A 345 -7.35 3.80 24.28
N LYS A 346 -7.54 2.78 23.44
CA LYS A 346 -8.75 2.56 22.65
C LYS A 346 -9.13 1.07 22.68
N ARG A 347 -10.36 0.77 22.26
CA ARG A 347 -10.78 -0.61 21.99
C ARG A 347 -9.93 -1.19 20.87
N GLU A 348 -9.62 -2.48 20.93
CA GLU A 348 -8.78 -3.16 19.93
C GLU A 348 -9.30 -2.95 18.49
N GLU A 349 -10.62 -2.98 18.28
CA GLU A 349 -11.26 -2.72 16.98
C GLU A 349 -10.95 -1.34 16.40
N HIS A 350 -10.63 -0.37 17.25
CA HIS A 350 -10.27 1.01 16.89
C HIS A 350 -8.75 1.21 16.81
N ARG A 351 -7.95 0.16 16.94
CA ARG A 351 -6.48 0.16 16.75
C ARG A 351 -6.04 -0.67 15.56
N VAL A 352 -6.85 -1.65 15.17
CA VAL A 352 -6.65 -2.46 13.96
C VAL A 352 -6.86 -1.59 12.72
N THR A 353 -5.82 -1.47 11.90
CA THR A 353 -5.82 -0.67 10.66
C THR A 353 -6.05 -1.53 9.42
N TYR A 354 -5.73 -2.81 9.49
CA TYR A 354 -5.90 -3.76 8.40
C TYR A 354 -6.72 -5.00 8.82
N LYS A 355 -7.67 -5.41 7.96
CA LYS A 355 -8.46 -6.63 8.16
C LYS A 355 -8.68 -7.38 6.84
N SER A 356 -8.20 -8.62 6.76
CA SER A 356 -8.43 -9.51 5.62
C SER A 356 -8.44 -10.98 6.07
N GLY A 357 -9.35 -11.80 5.51
CA GLY A 357 -9.38 -13.26 5.75
C GLY A 357 -9.39 -13.69 7.23
N GLY A 358 -10.09 -12.95 8.11
CA GLY A 358 -10.10 -13.21 9.56
C GLY A 358 -8.89 -12.71 10.34
N ARG A 359 -7.83 -12.26 9.65
CA ARG A 359 -6.65 -11.63 10.26
C ARG A 359 -6.93 -10.14 10.51
N ARG A 360 -6.41 -9.63 11.63
CA ARG A 360 -6.53 -8.24 12.10
C ARG A 360 -5.15 -7.73 12.50
N THR A 361 -4.65 -6.66 11.90
CA THR A 361 -3.28 -6.13 12.16
C THR A 361 -3.28 -4.60 12.22
N GLN A 362 -2.21 -4.04 12.79
CA GLN A 362 -1.91 -2.61 12.79
C GLN A 362 -0.64 -2.42 11.97
N VAL A 363 -0.75 -1.72 10.85
CA VAL A 363 0.35 -1.52 9.88
C VAL A 363 0.44 -0.06 9.39
N ASP A 364 -0.65 0.69 9.52
CA ASP A 364 -0.72 2.11 9.19
C ASP A 364 -0.39 2.95 10.44
N TYR A 365 0.69 3.73 10.38
CA TYR A 365 1.16 4.55 11.51
C TYR A 365 1.27 6.02 11.15
N ILE A 366 1.00 6.84 12.16
CA ILE A 366 1.32 8.27 12.15
C ILE A 366 2.49 8.48 13.11
N LEU A 367 3.60 9.01 12.58
CA LEU A 367 4.77 9.44 13.32
C LEU A 367 4.80 10.96 13.38
N CYS A 368 5.20 11.53 14.51
CA CYS A 368 5.48 12.96 14.63
C CYS A 368 6.76 13.19 15.41
N ARG A 369 7.40 14.34 15.26
CA ARG A 369 8.51 14.73 16.15
C ARG A 369 8.04 14.69 17.61
N ARG A 370 8.89 14.18 18.50
CA ARG A 370 8.54 14.02 19.92
C ARG A 370 8.12 15.33 20.57
N ASP A 371 8.81 16.43 20.24
CA ASP A 371 8.48 17.78 20.71
C ASP A 371 7.09 18.28 20.31
N ASN A 372 6.52 17.73 19.23
CA ASN A 372 5.21 18.09 18.71
C ASN A 372 4.10 17.13 19.20
N LEU A 373 4.45 16.06 19.94
CA LEU A 373 3.46 15.12 20.46
C LEU A 373 2.41 15.80 21.35
N LYS A 374 2.81 16.85 22.08
CA LYS A 374 1.90 17.70 22.90
C LYS A 374 0.83 18.44 22.08
N GLU A 375 1.03 18.62 20.79
CA GLU A 375 0.07 19.26 19.88
C GLU A 375 -1.01 18.25 19.42
N ILE A 376 -0.80 16.95 19.65
CA ILE A 376 -1.72 15.88 19.27
C ILE A 376 -2.70 15.60 20.40
N SER A 377 -3.98 15.69 20.07
CA SER A 377 -5.08 15.51 21.03
C SER A 377 -5.75 14.13 20.97
N ASP A 378 -5.76 13.49 19.79
CA ASP A 378 -6.35 12.16 19.62
C ASP A 378 -5.82 11.51 18.33
N CYS A 379 -5.68 10.19 18.35
CA CYS A 379 -5.48 9.38 17.15
C CYS A 379 -6.46 8.20 17.21
N LYS A 380 -7.29 8.06 16.17
CA LYS A 380 -8.36 7.05 16.15
C LYS A 380 -8.59 6.47 14.78
N MET A 381 -9.09 5.25 14.76
CA MET A 381 -9.62 4.59 13.56
C MET A 381 -11.12 4.82 13.40
N VAL A 382 -11.57 5.00 12.15
CA VAL A 382 -12.99 5.09 11.81
C VAL A 382 -13.47 3.72 11.31
N VAL A 383 -14.42 3.11 12.03
CA VAL A 383 -14.90 1.72 11.79
C VAL A 383 -15.93 1.63 10.65
N GLY A 384 -16.49 2.76 10.19
CA GLY A 384 -17.67 2.79 9.31
C GLY A 384 -17.46 3.30 7.87
N GLU A 385 -16.28 3.80 7.50
CA GLU A 385 -16.00 4.31 6.15
C GLU A 385 -14.86 3.51 5.52
N SER A 386 -15.21 2.59 4.61
CA SER A 386 -14.24 1.77 3.87
C SER A 386 -13.73 2.53 2.65
N VAL A 387 -12.64 3.28 2.80
CA VAL A 387 -11.88 3.83 1.65
C VAL A 387 -11.27 2.70 0.82
N ALA A 388 -10.94 1.56 1.46
CA ALA A 388 -10.56 0.29 0.83
C ALA A 388 -11.25 -0.89 1.55
N ARG A 389 -11.36 -2.06 0.89
CA ARG A 389 -11.98 -3.27 1.47
C ARG A 389 -11.21 -3.84 2.69
N GLN A 390 -9.90 -3.59 2.77
CA GLN A 390 -9.01 -4.17 3.79
C GLN A 390 -8.42 -3.13 4.76
N HIS A 391 -8.05 -1.94 4.27
CA HIS A 391 -7.52 -0.84 5.10
C HIS A 391 -8.63 0.04 5.67
N ARG A 392 -8.44 0.49 6.91
CA ARG A 392 -9.34 1.38 7.64
C ARG A 392 -8.70 2.76 7.76
N MET A 393 -9.53 3.80 7.78
CA MET A 393 -9.04 5.17 7.85
C MET A 393 -8.50 5.53 9.25
N VAL A 394 -7.24 5.97 9.31
CA VAL A 394 -6.58 6.53 10.50
C VAL A 394 -6.79 8.04 10.53
N VAL A 395 -7.22 8.59 11.68
CA VAL A 395 -7.46 10.02 11.87
C VAL A 395 -6.65 10.53 13.06
N CYS A 396 -5.72 11.45 12.81
CA CYS A 396 -4.99 12.19 13.85
C CYS A 396 -5.56 13.61 13.99
N ARG A 397 -5.83 14.03 15.23
CA ARG A 397 -6.31 15.37 15.57
C ARG A 397 -5.19 16.18 16.23
N MET A 398 -4.67 17.15 15.48
CA MET A 398 -3.60 18.04 15.91
C MET A 398 -4.09 19.49 16.08
N THR A 399 -3.60 20.20 17.10
CA THR A 399 -3.94 21.60 17.39
C THR A 399 -2.71 22.49 17.21
N LEU A 400 -2.73 23.32 16.17
CA LEU A 400 -1.62 24.21 15.82
C LEU A 400 -1.85 25.64 16.33
N MET A 401 -0.94 26.15 17.14
CA MET A 401 -0.94 27.56 17.53
C MET A 401 -0.28 28.42 16.45
N VAL A 402 -1.10 29.07 15.63
CA VAL A 402 -0.61 29.98 14.59
C VAL A 402 -0.60 31.40 15.12
N CYS A 403 0.58 31.91 15.50
CA CYS A 403 0.78 33.34 15.70
C CYS A 403 0.62 34.05 14.35
N LYS A 404 -0.56 34.61 14.09
CA LYS A 404 -0.77 35.46 12.90
C LYS A 404 0.20 36.63 12.99
N LYS A 405 1.24 36.63 12.15
CA LYS A 405 2.03 37.84 11.90
C LYS A 405 1.03 38.95 11.56
N LYS A 406 0.93 39.98 12.40
CA LYS A 406 0.16 41.19 12.06
C LYS A 406 0.70 41.64 10.72
N ARG A 407 -0.12 41.59 9.66
CA ARG A 407 0.23 42.25 8.40
C ARG A 407 0.61 43.68 8.79
N SER A 408 1.82 44.11 8.42
CA SER A 408 2.15 45.52 8.47
C SER A 408 1.00 46.26 7.76
N LYS A 409 0.47 47.31 8.39
CA LYS A 409 -0.54 48.16 7.75
C LYS A 409 0.08 48.64 6.45
N VAL A 410 -0.27 48.03 5.32
CA VAL A 410 0.04 48.59 4.01
C VAL A 410 -0.71 49.90 3.98
N GLU A 411 0.00 51.01 3.97
CA GLU A 411 -0.57 52.33 3.83
C GLU A 411 -1.10 52.43 2.39
N ILE A 412 -2.38 52.05 2.21
CA ILE A 412 -3.01 52.10 0.90
C ILE A 412 -3.17 53.58 0.55
N GLU A 413 -2.47 54.04 -0.51
CA GLU A 413 -2.57 55.41 -1.00
C GLU A 413 -4.04 55.84 -1.18
N LYS A 414 -4.38 56.99 -0.59
CA LYS A 414 -5.71 57.60 -0.73
C LYS A 414 -5.87 58.07 -2.17
N LYS A 415 -6.77 57.44 -2.93
CA LYS A 415 -7.04 57.81 -4.33
C LYS A 415 -8.16 58.85 -4.43
N THR A 416 -8.02 59.80 -5.36
CA THR A 416 -9.09 60.75 -5.73
C THR A 416 -10.29 59.99 -6.29
N LYS A 417 -11.50 60.40 -5.88
CA LYS A 417 -12.76 59.74 -6.27
C LYS A 417 -13.23 60.13 -7.68
N TRP A 418 -12.44 59.83 -8.72
CA TRP A 418 -12.72 60.21 -10.11
C TRP A 418 -14.10 59.80 -10.62
N TRP A 419 -14.65 58.69 -10.10
CA TRP A 419 -16.00 58.22 -10.47
C TRP A 419 -17.12 59.19 -10.12
N LYS A 420 -16.90 60.16 -9.22
CA LYS A 420 -17.88 61.21 -8.92
C LYS A 420 -18.13 62.16 -10.10
N LEU A 421 -17.23 62.23 -11.08
CA LEU A 421 -17.43 62.99 -12.32
C LEU A 421 -18.58 62.47 -13.18
N LYS A 422 -19.10 61.26 -12.91
CA LYS A 422 -20.33 60.77 -13.54
C LYS A 422 -21.58 61.59 -13.13
N LYS A 423 -21.51 62.36 -12.05
CA LYS A 423 -22.58 63.28 -11.63
C LYS A 423 -22.35 64.63 -12.29
N GLU A 424 -23.36 65.14 -13.00
CA GLU A 424 -23.32 66.41 -13.74
C GLU A 424 -22.83 67.56 -12.83
N GLU A 425 -23.43 67.71 -11.64
CA GLU A 425 -23.12 68.75 -10.67
C GLU A 425 -21.64 68.76 -10.23
N CYS A 426 -21.08 67.58 -9.93
CA CYS A 426 -19.68 67.45 -9.53
C CYS A 426 -18.71 67.69 -10.71
N CYS A 427 -19.15 67.41 -11.93
CA CYS A 427 -18.38 67.64 -13.15
C CYS A 427 -18.30 69.13 -13.47
N GLU A 428 -19.42 69.85 -13.37
CA GLU A 428 -19.47 71.30 -13.58
C GLU A 428 -18.67 72.06 -12.53
N GLU A 429 -18.83 71.70 -11.24
CA GLU A 429 -18.06 72.31 -10.15
C GLU A 429 -16.54 72.09 -10.33
N PHE A 430 -16.16 70.88 -10.76
CA PHE A 430 -14.76 70.56 -11.06
C PHE A 430 -14.22 71.37 -12.24
N ARG A 431 -14.98 71.48 -13.34
CA ARG A 431 -14.61 72.28 -14.52
C ARG A 431 -14.46 73.76 -14.18
N GLN A 432 -15.38 74.31 -13.39
CA GLN A 432 -15.34 75.71 -12.98
C GLN A 432 -14.10 76.01 -12.12
N LYS A 433 -13.85 75.20 -11.09
CA LYS A 433 -12.68 75.35 -10.21
C LYS A 433 -11.36 75.10 -10.94
N LEU A 434 -11.34 74.18 -11.90
CA LEU A 434 -10.15 73.93 -12.71
C LEU A 434 -9.84 75.12 -13.64
N ARG A 435 -10.85 75.70 -14.30
CA ARG A 435 -10.69 76.91 -15.12
C ARG A 435 -10.23 78.11 -14.30
N GLN A 436 -10.72 78.25 -13.07
CA GLN A 436 -10.29 79.29 -12.15
C GLN A 436 -8.83 79.09 -11.70
N ALA A 437 -8.44 77.85 -11.39
CA ALA A 437 -7.07 77.51 -10.98
C ALA A 437 -6.04 77.67 -12.12
N LEU A 438 -6.46 77.51 -13.37
CA LEU A 438 -5.64 77.72 -14.58
C LEU A 438 -5.71 79.15 -15.12
N GLY A 439 -6.25 80.12 -14.35
CA GLY A 439 -6.21 81.54 -14.68
C GLY A 439 -7.00 81.96 -15.92
N GLY A 440 -7.95 81.15 -16.40
CA GLY A 440 -8.75 81.47 -17.58
C GLY A 440 -7.99 81.49 -18.92
N GLN A 441 -6.76 80.97 -18.98
CA GLN A 441 -6.01 80.89 -20.23
C GLN A 441 -6.60 79.83 -21.17
N VAL A 442 -6.75 80.20 -22.45
CA VAL A 442 -7.26 79.32 -23.53
C VAL A 442 -6.19 78.32 -24.00
N VAL A 443 -4.91 78.61 -23.73
CA VAL A 443 -3.76 77.77 -24.07
C VAL A 443 -3.10 77.30 -22.77
N LEU A 444 -2.96 75.98 -22.62
CA LEU A 444 -2.31 75.36 -21.45
C LEU A 444 -0.79 75.62 -21.50
N PRO A 445 -0.11 75.81 -20.36
CA PRO A 445 1.36 75.88 -20.32
C PRO A 445 1.98 74.61 -20.90
N ASP A 446 3.09 74.73 -21.65
CA ASP A 446 3.84 73.59 -22.24
C ASP A 446 4.47 72.65 -21.19
N ASP A 447 4.38 73.01 -19.91
CA ASP A 447 4.79 72.17 -18.79
C ASP A 447 3.65 71.25 -18.32
N TRP A 448 3.72 70.00 -18.77
CA TRP A 448 2.77 68.94 -18.42
C TRP A 448 2.76 68.61 -16.93
N GLU A 449 3.89 68.71 -16.23
CA GLU A 449 3.99 68.32 -14.82
C GLU A 449 3.19 69.28 -13.94
N THR A 450 3.39 70.58 -14.12
CA THR A 450 2.64 71.62 -13.41
C THR A 450 1.14 71.53 -13.73
N THR A 451 0.78 71.32 -15.00
CA THR A 451 -0.63 71.19 -15.41
C THR A 451 -1.29 69.94 -14.80
N ALA A 452 -0.59 68.80 -14.80
CA ALA A 452 -1.09 67.56 -14.21
C ALA A 452 -1.23 67.66 -12.69
N GLU A 453 -0.35 68.39 -12.00
CA GLU A 453 -0.46 68.63 -10.55
C GLU A 453 -1.69 69.47 -10.20
N VAL A 454 -1.93 70.57 -10.91
CA VAL A 454 -3.11 71.42 -10.72
C VAL A 454 -4.40 70.62 -10.91
N ILE A 455 -4.46 69.77 -11.93
CA ILE A 455 -5.61 68.88 -12.18
C ILE A 455 -5.80 67.89 -11.02
N ARG A 456 -4.74 67.22 -10.57
CA ARG A 456 -4.81 66.23 -9.48
C ARG A 456 -5.21 66.88 -8.16
N GLU A 457 -4.70 68.07 -7.85
CA GLU A 457 -5.02 68.78 -6.62
C GLU A 457 -6.45 69.31 -6.61
N THR A 458 -6.89 69.92 -7.71
CA THR A 458 -8.29 70.33 -7.89
C THR A 458 -9.21 69.12 -7.76
N GLY A 459 -8.82 67.97 -8.33
CA GLY A 459 -9.58 66.73 -8.22
C GLY A 459 -9.70 66.24 -6.78
N ARG A 460 -8.61 66.30 -6.00
CA ARG A 460 -8.63 65.97 -4.56
C ARG A 460 -9.55 66.90 -3.77
N LYS A 461 -9.53 68.20 -4.05
CA LYS A 461 -10.35 69.22 -3.36
C LYS A 461 -11.85 69.06 -3.65
N VAL A 462 -12.23 68.86 -4.90
CA VAL A 462 -13.64 68.81 -5.31
C VAL A 462 -14.25 67.43 -5.11
N LEU A 463 -13.57 66.36 -5.57
CA LEU A 463 -14.13 65.02 -5.56
C LEU A 463 -13.88 64.30 -4.21
N GLY A 464 -12.90 64.78 -3.44
CA GLY A 464 -12.44 64.18 -2.20
C GLY A 464 -11.59 62.93 -2.41
N VAL A 465 -11.00 62.44 -1.32
CA VAL A 465 -10.16 61.23 -1.30
C VAL A 465 -10.86 60.05 -0.64
N SER A 466 -10.53 58.83 -1.03
CA SER A 466 -11.06 57.61 -0.40
C SER A 466 -10.47 57.40 1.01
N SER A 467 -11.25 56.79 1.91
CA SER A 467 -10.87 56.58 3.32
C SER A 467 -9.98 55.34 3.54
N GLY A 468 -9.53 54.66 2.49
CA GLY A 468 -8.59 53.53 2.56
C GLY A 468 -9.11 52.23 3.21
N ARG A 469 -10.32 52.20 3.78
CA ARG A 469 -10.93 50.99 4.36
C ARG A 469 -12.01 50.42 3.44
N ARG A 470 -11.82 49.18 2.98
CA ARG A 470 -12.90 48.36 2.45
C ARG A 470 -13.70 47.83 3.65
N LYS A 471 -14.97 48.20 3.79
CA LYS A 471 -15.90 47.46 4.66
C LYS A 471 -16.10 46.10 3.99
N GLU A 472 -15.69 45.02 4.64
CA GLU A 472 -16.12 43.69 4.24
C GLU A 472 -17.57 43.54 4.71
N ASP A 473 -18.53 43.75 3.80
CA ASP A 473 -19.91 43.36 4.07
C ASP A 473 -19.96 41.83 4.13
N LYS A 474 -20.08 41.30 5.35
CA LYS A 474 -20.26 39.87 5.63
C LYS A 474 -21.72 39.43 5.47
N GLU A 475 -22.55 40.21 4.80
CA GLU A 475 -23.87 39.75 4.39
C GLU A 475 -23.71 38.92 3.13
N THR A 476 -24.02 37.63 3.26
CA THR A 476 -23.86 36.70 2.16
C THR A 476 -24.87 37.08 1.08
N TRP A 477 -24.40 37.34 -0.14
CA TRP A 477 -25.16 37.93 -1.26
C TRP A 477 -26.48 37.20 -1.67
N TRP A 478 -26.79 36.06 -1.06
CA TRP A 478 -28.01 35.26 -1.28
C TRP A 478 -28.92 35.18 -0.03
N TRP A 479 -28.58 35.89 1.05
CA TRP A 479 -29.33 35.87 2.31
C TRP A 479 -30.62 36.70 2.20
N ASN A 480 -31.76 36.15 2.64
CA ASN A 480 -33.04 36.83 2.65
C ASN A 480 -33.83 36.50 3.94
N GLU A 481 -34.90 37.27 4.20
CA GLU A 481 -35.71 37.12 5.41
C GLU A 481 -36.40 35.75 5.51
N GLU A 482 -36.79 35.17 4.37
CA GLU A 482 -37.44 33.84 4.29
C GLU A 482 -36.50 32.70 4.73
N VAL A 483 -35.22 32.76 4.33
CA VAL A 483 -34.19 31.82 4.77
C VAL A 483 -33.92 31.98 6.27
N GLN A 484 -33.91 33.22 6.77
CA GLN A 484 -33.70 33.48 8.19
C GLN A 484 -34.83 32.93 9.06
N ASP A 485 -36.09 33.20 8.71
CA ASP A 485 -37.27 32.70 9.42
C ASP A 485 -37.36 31.16 9.37
N SER A 486 -37.11 30.54 8.22
CA SER A 486 -37.12 29.07 8.10
C SER A 486 -36.04 28.40 8.96
N ILE A 487 -34.84 29.00 9.08
CA ILE A 487 -33.77 28.51 9.96
C ILE A 487 -34.15 28.66 11.44
N GLN A 488 -34.79 29.78 11.82
CA GLN A 488 -35.26 30.00 13.18
C GLN A 488 -36.32 28.95 13.58
N ARG A 489 -37.31 28.69 12.73
CA ARG A 489 -38.33 27.64 12.97
C ARG A 489 -37.70 26.25 13.13
N LYS A 490 -36.71 25.90 12.29
CA LYS A 490 -35.96 24.64 12.42
C LYS A 490 -35.22 24.55 13.76
N ARG A 491 -34.63 25.65 14.25
CA ARG A 491 -33.93 25.67 15.55
C ARG A 491 -34.90 25.44 16.71
N LEU A 492 -36.09 26.05 16.66
CA LEU A 492 -37.14 25.84 17.67
C LEU A 492 -37.64 24.40 17.69
N ALA A 493 -37.92 23.81 16.52
CA ALA A 493 -38.33 22.40 16.42
C ALA A 493 -37.23 21.42 16.87
N LYS A 494 -35.95 21.74 16.62
CA LYS A 494 -34.82 20.96 17.14
C LYS A 494 -34.77 20.98 18.66
N LYS A 495 -34.97 22.16 19.27
CA LYS A 495 -35.02 22.31 20.73
C LYS A 495 -36.17 21.49 21.34
N LYS A 496 -37.34 21.46 20.70
CA LYS A 496 -38.47 20.59 21.11
C LYS A 496 -38.13 19.11 21.00
N TRP A 497 -37.54 18.66 19.89
CA TRP A 497 -37.12 17.27 19.74
C TRP A 497 -36.04 16.85 20.76
N ASP A 498 -35.11 17.74 21.08
CA ASP A 498 -34.05 17.45 22.04
C ASP A 498 -34.55 17.31 23.49
N MET A 499 -35.70 17.92 23.82
CA MET A 499 -36.35 17.77 25.13
C MET A 499 -37.18 16.48 25.23
N ASP A 500 -38.11 16.26 24.31
CA ASP A 500 -39.14 15.21 24.48
C ASP A 500 -38.78 13.89 23.78
N ARG A 501 -37.82 13.90 22.84
CA ARG A 501 -37.34 12.76 22.03
C ARG A 501 -38.42 11.87 21.39
N THR A 502 -39.64 12.37 21.21
CA THR A 502 -40.74 11.65 20.53
C THR A 502 -40.49 11.54 19.02
N GLU A 503 -41.06 10.50 18.39
CA GLU A 503 -40.90 10.28 16.94
C GLU A 503 -41.67 11.33 16.12
N GLU A 504 -42.76 11.88 16.65
CA GLU A 504 -43.52 12.99 16.05
C GLU A 504 -42.67 14.26 15.95
N ASN A 505 -42.02 14.66 17.04
CA ASN A 505 -41.12 15.82 17.05
C ASN A 505 -39.90 15.61 16.14
N ARG A 506 -39.43 14.36 16.01
CA ARG A 506 -38.35 14.00 15.07
C ARG A 506 -38.81 14.16 13.62
N GLN A 507 -40.03 13.74 13.30
CA GLN A 507 -40.61 13.89 11.96
C GLN A 507 -40.84 15.38 11.61
N GLU A 508 -41.33 16.17 12.56
CA GLU A 508 -41.50 17.62 12.40
C GLU A 508 -40.16 18.32 12.13
N TYR A 509 -39.14 18.03 12.95
CA TYR A 509 -37.78 18.55 12.74
C TYR A 509 -37.21 18.15 11.37
N LYS A 510 -37.35 16.88 10.96
CA LYS A 510 -36.90 16.40 9.64
C LYS A 510 -37.67 17.06 8.49
N GLY A 511 -38.97 17.36 8.68
CA GLY A 511 -39.79 18.11 7.74
C GLY A 511 -39.28 19.54 7.54
N LEU A 512 -39.06 20.26 8.65
CA LEU A 512 -38.53 21.62 8.63
C LEU A 512 -37.09 21.69 8.11
N GLN A 513 -36.26 20.69 8.39
CA GLN A 513 -34.91 20.59 7.83
C GLN A 513 -34.95 20.48 6.30
N ARG A 514 -35.87 19.67 5.75
CA ARG A 514 -36.08 19.57 4.30
C ARG A 514 -36.57 20.89 3.71
N ARG A 515 -37.47 21.60 4.41
CA ARG A 515 -37.97 22.92 3.99
C ARG A 515 -36.86 23.96 3.94
N VAL A 516 -36.02 24.07 4.98
CA VAL A 516 -34.85 24.97 4.98
C VAL A 516 -33.92 24.70 3.82
N LYS A 517 -33.64 23.43 3.50
CA LYS A 517 -32.80 23.09 2.34
C LYS A 517 -33.40 23.60 1.02
N ARG A 518 -34.72 23.50 0.86
CA ARG A 518 -35.42 24.02 -0.33
C ARG A 518 -35.36 25.55 -0.40
N GLU A 519 -35.66 26.25 0.70
CA GLU A 519 -35.64 27.72 0.71
C GLU A 519 -34.24 28.29 0.46
N VAL A 520 -33.20 27.69 1.07
CA VAL A 520 -31.80 28.08 0.81
C VAL A 520 -31.44 27.83 -0.65
N SER A 521 -31.87 26.72 -1.23
CA SER A 521 -31.63 26.43 -2.65
C SER A 521 -32.34 27.44 -3.56
N LYS A 522 -33.59 27.79 -3.25
CA LYS A 522 -34.39 28.76 -4.01
C LYS A 522 -33.80 30.16 -3.92
N ALA A 523 -33.38 30.61 -2.73
CA ALA A 523 -32.74 31.90 -2.53
C ALA A 523 -31.39 32.00 -3.26
N LYS A 524 -30.57 30.93 -3.20
CA LYS A 524 -29.33 30.85 -3.98
C LYS A 524 -29.61 30.90 -5.48
N GLN A 525 -30.57 30.12 -5.97
CA GLN A 525 -30.91 30.08 -7.39
C GLN A 525 -31.35 31.44 -7.89
N LYS A 526 -32.29 32.09 -7.19
CA LYS A 526 -32.77 33.44 -7.54
C LYS A 526 -31.64 34.46 -7.57
N ALA A 527 -30.76 34.43 -6.56
CA ALA A 527 -29.62 35.33 -6.52
C ALA A 527 -28.64 35.05 -7.67
N TYR A 528 -28.44 33.78 -8.04
CA TYR A 528 -27.62 33.41 -9.21
C TYR A 528 -28.26 33.92 -10.49
N ASP A 529 -29.56 33.73 -10.69
CA ASP A 529 -30.26 34.18 -11.89
C ASP A 529 -30.15 35.71 -12.06
N GLU A 530 -30.37 36.48 -10.98
CA GLU A 530 -30.18 37.94 -10.96
C GLU A 530 -28.72 38.35 -11.23
N LEU A 531 -27.76 37.56 -10.74
CA LEU A 531 -26.34 37.75 -11.02
C LEU A 531 -26.03 37.48 -12.50
N TYR A 532 -26.56 36.41 -13.09
CA TYR A 532 -26.39 36.06 -14.50
C TYR A 532 -26.97 37.13 -15.44
N THR A 533 -28.18 37.64 -15.17
CA THR A 533 -28.75 38.75 -15.95
C THR A 533 -27.89 40.01 -15.89
N ARG A 534 -27.21 40.25 -14.76
CA ARG A 534 -26.28 41.39 -14.61
C ARG A 534 -24.96 41.18 -15.37
N LEU A 535 -24.49 39.93 -15.44
CA LEU A 535 -23.27 39.56 -16.17
C LEU A 535 -23.41 39.72 -17.69
N ASP A 536 -24.63 39.67 -18.23
CA ASP A 536 -24.93 39.94 -19.65
C ASP A 536 -24.87 41.44 -20.03
N THR A 537 -24.72 42.33 -19.04
CA THR A 537 -24.54 43.76 -19.28
C THR A 537 -23.05 44.11 -19.44
N ARG A 538 -22.75 45.15 -20.23
CA ARG A 538 -21.37 45.62 -20.46
C ARG A 538 -20.63 46.05 -19.18
N GLU A 539 -21.36 46.33 -18.09
CA GLU A 539 -20.80 46.65 -16.77
C GLU A 539 -20.50 45.39 -15.92
N GLY A 540 -21.22 44.29 -16.14
CA GLY A 540 -21.08 43.01 -15.43
C GLY A 540 -19.87 42.18 -15.84
N GLU A 541 -19.26 42.46 -16.99
CA GLU A 541 -18.06 41.78 -17.49
C GLU A 541 -16.89 41.85 -16.47
N LYS A 542 -16.74 42.97 -15.75
CA LYS A 542 -15.74 43.13 -14.68
C LYS A 542 -16.04 42.32 -13.42
N ASP A 543 -17.31 42.04 -13.14
CA ASP A 543 -17.74 41.20 -12.03
C ASP A 543 -17.55 39.70 -12.36
N LEU A 544 -17.69 39.32 -13.65
CA LEU A 544 -17.35 37.98 -14.15
C LEU A 544 -15.88 37.62 -13.88
N TYR A 545 -14.94 38.52 -14.24
CA TYR A 545 -13.52 38.31 -13.97
C TYR A 545 -13.20 38.28 -12.48
N ARG A 546 -13.95 39.01 -11.63
CA ARG A 546 -13.78 38.99 -10.17
C ARG A 546 -14.27 37.67 -9.58
N LEU A 547 -15.44 37.19 -10.01
CA LEU A 547 -16.02 35.90 -9.62
C LEU A 547 -15.16 34.74 -10.11
N ALA A 548 -14.60 34.81 -11.31
CA ALA A 548 -13.67 33.81 -11.84
C ALA A 548 -12.39 33.73 -10.99
N ARG A 549 -11.77 34.88 -10.65
CA ARG A 549 -10.59 34.91 -9.76
C ARG A 549 -10.89 34.55 -8.30
N GLN A 550 -12.14 34.62 -7.88
CA GLN A 550 -12.55 34.22 -6.54
C GLN A 550 -12.88 32.72 -6.49
N ARG A 551 -13.57 32.18 -7.51
CA ARG A 551 -13.72 30.73 -7.70
C ARG A 551 -12.39 30.01 -7.89
N ASP A 552 -11.44 30.61 -8.60
CA ASP A 552 -10.07 30.08 -8.73
C ASP A 552 -9.30 30.09 -7.40
N ARG A 553 -9.61 31.01 -6.48
CA ARG A 553 -9.01 31.05 -5.13
C ARG A 553 -9.70 30.13 -4.14
N ASP A 554 -11.03 30.07 -4.19
CA ASP A 554 -11.86 29.27 -3.28
C ASP A 554 -11.90 27.78 -3.68
N GLY A 555 -11.52 27.45 -4.92
CA GLY A 555 -11.41 26.07 -5.45
C GLY A 555 -10.03 25.44 -5.37
N LYS A 556 -9.03 26.12 -4.78
CA LYS A 556 -7.67 25.58 -4.57
C LYS A 556 -7.56 25.00 -3.16
N ASP A 557 -7.67 23.68 -3.03
CA ASP A 557 -7.50 22.94 -1.76
C ASP A 557 -6.04 22.90 -1.25
N VAL A 558 -5.07 23.27 -2.09
CA VAL A 558 -3.63 23.32 -1.74
C VAL A 558 -3.07 24.69 -2.10
N GLN A 559 -2.68 25.48 -1.09
CA GLN A 559 -2.26 26.87 -1.30
C GLN A 559 -0.82 27.04 -1.81
N GLN A 560 0.02 26.00 -1.84
CA GLN A 560 1.37 26.04 -2.46
C GLN A 560 1.99 24.64 -2.56
N VAL A 561 2.09 24.07 -3.76
CA VAL A 561 3.11 23.05 -4.07
C VAL A 561 4.26 23.81 -4.72
N ARG A 562 5.35 24.02 -3.99
CA ARG A 562 6.42 24.92 -4.46
C ARG A 562 7.43 24.25 -5.39
N VAL A 563 7.58 22.92 -5.34
CA VAL A 563 8.73 22.26 -5.96
C VAL A 563 8.41 20.82 -6.33
N ILE A 564 8.58 20.44 -7.59
CA ILE A 564 8.54 19.04 -8.03
C ILE A 564 9.64 18.79 -9.06
N LYS A 565 10.28 17.62 -9.04
CA LYS A 565 11.28 17.26 -10.04
C LYS A 565 10.62 16.72 -11.32
N ASP A 566 11.14 17.14 -12.47
CA ASP A 566 10.78 16.56 -13.76
C ASP A 566 11.39 15.16 -13.93
N ARG A 567 11.22 14.57 -15.12
CA ARG A 567 11.69 13.22 -15.44
C ARG A 567 13.20 13.07 -15.40
N ASP A 568 13.93 14.17 -15.60
CA ASP A 568 15.39 14.22 -15.66
C ASP A 568 15.99 14.75 -14.34
N GLY A 569 15.18 14.82 -13.28
CA GLY A 569 15.60 15.23 -11.94
C GLY A 569 15.71 16.74 -11.74
N ARG A 570 15.29 17.57 -12.71
CA ARG A 570 15.36 19.03 -12.61
C ARG A 570 14.16 19.58 -11.88
N VAL A 571 14.41 20.59 -11.06
CA VAL A 571 13.40 21.18 -10.18
C VAL A 571 12.48 22.12 -10.97
N LEU A 572 11.19 21.79 -11.02
CA LEU A 572 10.12 22.61 -11.58
C LEU A 572 9.51 23.49 -10.50
N THR A 573 9.43 24.79 -10.79
CA THR A 573 8.99 25.83 -9.85
C THR A 573 7.75 26.59 -10.31
N SER A 574 7.35 26.47 -11.58
CA SER A 574 6.13 27.12 -12.10
C SER A 574 4.92 26.19 -12.03
N GLU A 575 3.76 26.75 -11.64
CA GLU A 575 2.49 26.02 -11.43
C GLU A 575 2.08 25.22 -12.68
N GLU A 576 2.25 25.79 -13.86
CA GLU A 576 1.98 25.12 -15.14
C GLU A 576 2.90 23.93 -15.39
N SER A 577 4.19 24.03 -15.03
CA SER A 577 5.15 22.94 -15.21
C SER A 577 4.91 21.82 -14.22
N VAL A 578 4.58 22.15 -12.98
CA VAL A 578 4.22 21.17 -11.94
C VAL A 578 2.93 20.45 -12.31
N GLN A 579 1.88 21.17 -12.73
CA GLN A 579 0.64 20.56 -13.18
C GLN A 579 0.84 19.72 -14.44
N ARG A 580 1.68 20.16 -15.39
CA ARG A 580 2.04 19.37 -16.56
C ARG A 580 2.79 18.10 -16.17
N ARG A 581 3.71 18.18 -15.21
CA ARG A 581 4.44 17.02 -14.67
C ARG A 581 3.53 16.06 -13.92
N TRP A 582 2.57 16.55 -13.14
CA TRP A 582 1.51 15.74 -12.51
C TRP A 582 0.62 15.08 -13.56
N LYS A 583 0.17 15.85 -14.55
CA LYS A 583 -0.64 15.33 -15.65
C LYS A 583 0.13 14.27 -16.43
N GLU A 584 1.40 14.47 -16.74
CA GLU A 584 2.27 13.48 -17.37
C GLU A 584 2.43 12.24 -16.47
N TYR A 585 2.70 12.42 -15.18
CA TYR A 585 2.80 11.32 -14.22
C TYR A 585 1.52 10.48 -14.16
N PHE A 586 0.37 11.11 -13.98
CA PHE A 586 -0.93 10.43 -13.89
C PHE A 586 -1.42 9.92 -15.23
N GLU A 587 -1.15 10.61 -16.35
CA GLU A 587 -1.45 10.10 -17.68
C GLU A 587 -0.56 8.92 -18.03
N GLU A 588 0.70 8.86 -17.61
CA GLU A 588 1.53 7.67 -17.75
C GLU A 588 1.01 6.54 -16.86
N LEU A 589 0.69 6.83 -15.59
CA LEU A 589 0.13 5.87 -14.63
C LEU A 589 -1.20 5.28 -15.14
N MET A 590 -2.05 6.10 -15.76
CA MET A 590 -3.37 5.70 -16.27
C MET A 590 -3.33 5.16 -17.71
N LYS A 591 -2.47 5.67 -18.61
CA LYS A 591 -2.25 5.07 -19.95
C LYS A 591 -1.55 3.73 -19.83
N MET A 592 -0.71 3.49 -18.82
CA MET A 592 -0.19 2.15 -18.52
C MET A 592 -1.30 1.18 -18.09
N ARG A 593 -2.36 1.67 -17.41
CA ARG A 593 -3.56 0.89 -17.05
C ARG A 593 -4.53 0.68 -18.22
N GLY A 594 -4.67 1.67 -19.13
CA GLY A 594 -5.60 1.64 -20.26
C GLY A 594 -5.07 1.02 -21.56
N LYS A 595 -3.76 1.08 -21.86
CA LYS A 595 -3.18 0.49 -23.10
C LYS A 595 -3.08 -1.04 -23.07
N LYS A 596 -3.22 -1.72 -21.92
CA LYS A 596 -3.40 -3.19 -21.87
C LYS A 596 -4.85 -3.64 -22.13
N SER A 597 -5.84 -2.74 -22.09
CA SER A 597 -7.25 -3.07 -22.37
C SER A 597 -7.70 -2.81 -23.81
N ARG A 598 -6.87 -2.21 -24.68
CA ARG A 598 -7.25 -1.84 -26.07
C ARG A 598 -6.21 -2.15 -27.16
N ARG A 599 -5.22 -3.01 -26.89
CA ARG A 599 -4.37 -3.62 -27.94
C ARG A 599 -4.61 -5.13 -28.00
N GLY A 600 -5.84 -5.46 -28.35
CA GLY A 600 -6.32 -6.81 -28.59
C GLY A 600 -7.57 -6.81 -29.45
N GLU A 601 -7.71 -5.84 -30.36
CA GLU A 601 -8.70 -5.83 -31.44
C GLU A 601 -8.23 -4.83 -32.50
N LEU A 602 -8.33 -5.25 -33.77
CA LEU A 602 -7.89 -4.60 -35.02
C LEU A 602 -6.45 -4.92 -35.47
N CYS A 603 -6.26 -6.16 -35.95
CA CYS A 603 -5.69 -6.39 -37.28
C CYS A 603 -6.23 -7.71 -37.87
N GLY A 604 -6.78 -7.61 -39.08
CA GLY A 604 -7.56 -8.61 -39.81
C GLY A 604 -8.87 -7.93 -40.20
N THR A 605 -9.09 -7.49 -41.44
CA THR A 605 -8.69 -8.05 -42.72
C THR A 605 -8.96 -7.02 -43.82
N GLU A 606 -8.11 -6.97 -44.85
CA GLU A 606 -8.57 -6.60 -46.19
C GLU A 606 -8.13 -7.66 -47.19
N SER A 607 -9.13 -8.30 -47.81
CA SER A 607 -9.11 -8.88 -49.15
C SER A 607 -10.56 -9.00 -49.60
N ARG A 608 -11.21 -7.85 -49.85
CA ARG A 608 -11.86 -7.48 -51.12
C ARG A 608 -12.53 -6.13 -51.00
#